data_AF-A0A7W0QP42-F1
#
_entry.id   AF-A0A7W0QP42-F1
#
_cell.length_a   1.000
_cell.length_b   1.000
_cell.length_c   1.000
_cell.angle_alpha   90.00
_cell.angle_beta   90.00
_cell.angle_gamma   90.00
#
_symmetry.space_group_name_H-M   'P 1'
#
loop_
_entity.id
_entity.type
_entity.pdbx_description
1 polymer ?
#
loop_
_entity_poly.entity_id
_entity_poly.type
_entity_poly.pdbx_seq_one_letter_code
_entity_poly.pdbx_strand_id
1 'polypeptide(L)'
;MHLRHFVAPLAALFAVLWSVVAMANQIRREEPSARVAVDVSKLGPQVGERVRDFRLKDQTGKTWTLESIMGPKGAMLVFYRSADW
;
A
#
# COMPACT_ATOMS: atom_id res chain seq x y z
N MET A 1 -46.73 -36.11 27.48
CA MET A 1 -47.20 -35.73 26.13
C MET A 1 -46.87 -34.26 25.91
N HIS A 2 -45.92 -34.01 25.01
CA HIS A 2 -45.45 -32.76 24.39
C HIS A 2 -46.03 -31.40 24.81
N LEU A 3 -45.20 -30.56 25.45
CA LEU A 3 -45.35 -29.11 25.44
C LEU A 3 -43.98 -28.43 25.19
N ARG A 4 -43.46 -28.55 23.97
CA ARG A 4 -42.16 -28.01 23.55
C ARG A 4 -42.23 -27.27 22.21
N HIS A 5 -43.24 -26.43 21.95
CA HIS A 5 -43.35 -25.80 20.61
C HIS A 5 -43.71 -24.30 20.54
N PHE A 6 -43.88 -23.58 21.66
CA PHE A 6 -44.34 -22.17 21.60
C PHE A 6 -43.26 -21.07 21.75
N VAL A 7 -41.97 -21.42 21.79
CA VAL A 7 -40.86 -20.42 21.83
C VAL A 7 -40.10 -20.31 20.50
N ALA A 8 -40.29 -21.30 19.61
CA ALA A 8 -39.55 -21.40 18.35
C ALA A 8 -39.81 -20.30 17.30
N PRO A 9 -41.04 -19.80 17.07
CA PRO A 9 -41.29 -18.91 15.93
C PRO A 9 -40.77 -17.49 16.15
N LEU A 10 -40.79 -17.00 17.39
CA LEU A 10 -40.27 -15.67 17.73
C LEU A 10 -38.73 -15.64 17.62
N ALA A 11 -38.06 -16.71 18.07
CA ALA A 11 -36.61 -16.84 17.96
C ALA A 11 -36.13 -16.90 16.49
N ALA A 12 -36.90 -17.54 15.61
CA ALA A 12 -36.60 -17.62 14.18
C ALA A 12 -36.65 -16.24 13.48
N LEU A 13 -37.64 -15.41 13.81
CA LEU A 13 -37.76 -14.05 13.27
C LEU A 13 -36.60 -13.14 13.71
N PHE A 14 -36.17 -13.26 14.98
CA PHE A 14 -34.98 -12.54 15.47
C PHE A 14 -33.70 -12.99 14.77
N ALA A 15 -33.53 -14.30 14.53
CA ALA A 15 -32.37 -14.83 13.82
C ALA A 15 -32.31 -14.35 12.35
N VAL A 16 -33.46 -14.28 11.67
CA VAL A 16 -33.56 -13.74 10.30
C VAL A 16 -33.24 -12.24 10.30
N LEU A 17 -33.82 -11.48 11.24
CA LEU A 17 -33.56 -10.04 11.33
C LEU A 17 -32.08 -9.75 11.63
N TRP A 18 -31.46 -10.52 12.53
CA TRP A 18 -30.01 -10.42 12.81
C TRP A 18 -29.20 -10.75 11.55
N SER A 19 -29.57 -11.81 10.82
CA SER A 19 -28.86 -12.23 9.60
C SER A 19 -28.93 -11.16 8.51
N VAL A 20 -30.08 -10.49 8.33
CA VAL A 20 -30.25 -9.38 7.38
C VAL A 20 -29.40 -8.17 7.79
N VAL A 21 -29.39 -7.82 9.08
CA VAL A 21 -28.54 -6.73 9.60
C VAL A 21 -27.06 -7.05 9.46
N ALA A 22 -26.65 -8.28 9.76
CA ALA A 22 -25.26 -8.73 9.62
C ALA A 22 -24.81 -8.72 8.15
N MET A 23 -25.67 -9.15 7.23
CA MET A 23 -25.38 -9.15 5.79
C MET A 23 -25.30 -7.73 5.23
N ALA A 24 -26.19 -6.84 5.65
CA ALA A 24 -26.11 -5.41 5.31
C ALA A 24 -24.82 -4.75 5.83
N ASN A 25 -24.35 -5.17 7.01
CA ASN A 25 -23.12 -4.66 7.59
C ASN A 25 -21.86 -5.22 6.90
N GLN A 26 -21.95 -6.39 6.25
CA GLN A 26 -20.84 -7.01 5.52
C GLN A 26 -20.61 -6.34 4.16
N ILE A 27 -21.67 -5.87 3.51
CA ILE A 27 -21.61 -5.08 2.25
C ILE A 27 -20.93 -3.71 2.46
N ARG A 28 -20.93 -3.18 3.69
CA ARG A 28 -20.31 -1.90 4.05
C ARG A 28 -18.81 -2.00 4.42
N ARG A 29 -18.20 -3.19 4.41
CA ARG A 29 -16.81 -3.43 4.88
C ARG A 29 -15.72 -3.24 3.81
N GLU A 30 -15.94 -2.39 2.83
CA GLU A 30 -14.87 -1.95 1.94
C GLU A 30 -14.67 -0.45 2.15
N GLU A 31 -14.12 -0.09 3.31
CA GLU A 31 -13.52 1.24 3.42
C GLU A 31 -12.27 1.26 2.53
N PRO A 32 -12.16 2.22 1.59
CA PRO A 32 -10.94 2.40 0.82
C PRO A 32 -9.79 2.56 1.81
N SER A 33 -8.83 1.64 1.78
CA SER A 33 -7.62 1.74 2.59
C SER A 33 -7.04 3.14 2.42
N ALA A 34 -7.07 3.94 3.48
CA ALA A 34 -6.52 5.28 3.48
C ALA A 34 -5.02 5.14 3.19
N ARG A 35 -4.61 5.46 1.96
CA ARG A 35 -3.21 5.41 1.55
C ARG A 35 -2.43 6.31 2.51
N VAL A 36 -1.57 5.71 3.33
CA VAL A 36 -0.64 6.45 4.17
C VAL A 36 0.26 7.24 3.23
N ALA A 37 0.26 8.57 3.38
CA ALA A 37 1.11 9.44 2.59
C ALA A 37 2.58 9.10 2.86
N VAL A 38 3.35 8.90 1.80
CA VAL A 38 4.79 8.66 1.91
C VAL A 38 5.47 9.99 2.23
N ASP A 39 6.15 10.04 3.37
CA ASP A 39 6.97 11.19 3.76
C ASP A 39 8.27 11.21 2.95
N VAL A 40 8.25 11.92 1.83
CA VAL A 40 9.38 12.03 0.90
C VAL A 40 10.61 12.70 1.52
N SER A 41 10.46 13.49 2.60
CA SER A 41 11.59 14.15 3.26
C SER A 41 12.55 13.17 3.93
N LYS A 42 12.04 11.99 4.29
CA LYS A 42 12.80 10.91 4.92
C LYS A 42 13.37 9.91 3.92
N LEU A 43 13.15 10.13 2.63
CA LEU A 43 13.59 9.22 1.58
C LEU A 43 14.90 9.69 0.95
N GLY A 44 15.81 8.74 0.71
CA GLY A 44 17.09 8.99 0.05
C GLY A 44 18.17 9.57 0.97
N PRO A 45 19.38 9.80 0.42
CA PRO A 45 20.51 10.36 1.16
C PRO A 45 20.20 11.78 1.65
N GLN A 46 20.52 12.05 2.90
CA GLN A 46 20.35 13.38 3.49
C GLN A 46 21.53 14.30 3.12
N VAL A 47 21.35 15.61 3.27
CA VAL A 47 22.44 16.58 3.02
C VAL A 47 23.61 16.29 3.96
N GLY A 48 24.81 16.16 3.39
CA GLY A 48 26.02 15.79 4.12
C GLY A 48 26.24 14.28 4.23
N GLU A 49 25.25 13.45 3.91
CA GLU A 49 25.44 12.01 3.79
C GLU A 49 26.10 11.64 2.46
N ARG A 50 26.93 10.61 2.49
CA ARG A 50 27.57 10.07 1.29
C ARG A 50 26.55 9.27 0.47
N VAL A 51 26.46 9.57 -0.82
CA VAL A 51 25.73 8.73 -1.78
C VAL A 51 26.40 7.36 -1.87
N ARG A 52 25.63 6.27 -1.77
CA ARG A 52 26.16 4.91 -1.90
C ARG A 52 26.69 4.67 -3.30
N ASP A 53 27.79 3.91 -3.39
CA ASP A 53 28.34 3.51 -4.68
C ASP A 53 27.30 2.65 -5.44
N PHE A 54 27.29 2.77 -6.77
CA PHE A 54 26.38 2.03 -7.63
C PHE A 54 27.09 1.54 -8.89
N ARG A 55 26.48 0.54 -9.54
CA ARG A 55 26.86 0.03 -10.87
C ARG A 55 25.59 -0.20 -11.66
N LEU A 56 25.25 0.73 -12.55
CA LEU A 56 24.01 0.72 -13.31
C LEU A 56 24.31 0.55 -14.80
N LYS A 57 23.47 -0.20 -15.51
CA LYS A 57 23.55 -0.29 -16.98
C LYS A 57 22.65 0.76 -17.61
N ASP A 58 23.13 1.43 -18.64
CA ASP A 58 22.30 2.28 -19.48
C ASP A 58 21.55 1.49 -20.56
N GLN A 59 20.81 2.19 -21.42
CA GLN A 59 20.01 1.59 -22.49
C GLN A 59 20.81 0.79 -23.52
N THR A 60 22.13 1.01 -23.59
CA THR A 60 23.05 0.28 -24.49
C THR A 60 23.79 -0.85 -23.77
N GLY A 61 23.54 -1.04 -22.47
CA GLY A 61 24.24 -2.01 -21.63
C GLY A 61 25.59 -1.53 -21.09
N LYS A 62 26.01 -0.30 -21.38
CA LYS A 62 27.22 0.29 -20.81
C LYS A 62 27.03 0.48 -19.31
N THR A 63 28.04 0.10 -18.54
CA THR A 63 28.01 0.23 -17.08
C THR A 63 28.53 1.60 -16.65
N TRP A 64 27.77 2.27 -15.80
CA TRP A 64 28.11 3.52 -15.12
C TRP A 64 28.25 3.28 -13.63
N THR A 65 29.24 3.93 -13.02
CA THR A 65 29.46 3.90 -11.57
C THR A 65 29.42 5.31 -11.02
N LEU A 66 29.34 5.45 -9.68
CA LEU A 66 29.41 6.76 -9.05
C LEU A 66 30.70 7.48 -9.47
N GLU A 67 31.84 6.79 -9.40
CA GLU A 67 33.15 7.34 -9.71
C GLU A 67 33.24 7.80 -11.17
N SER A 68 32.69 7.04 -12.12
CA SER A 68 32.80 7.35 -13.54
C SER A 68 31.95 8.53 -13.99
N ILE A 69 30.93 8.91 -13.21
CA ILE A 69 30.06 10.07 -13.51
C ILE A 69 30.42 11.34 -12.73
N MET A 70 31.32 11.25 -11.75
CA MET A 70 31.72 12.39 -10.93
C MET A 70 32.59 13.37 -11.73
N GLY A 71 32.14 14.62 -11.83
CA GLY A 71 32.93 15.72 -12.38
C GLY A 71 33.60 16.59 -11.30
N PRO A 72 34.37 17.61 -11.69
CA PRO A 72 35.01 18.54 -10.75
C PRO A 72 34.01 19.36 -9.91
N LYS A 73 32.74 19.43 -10.33
CA LYS A 73 31.64 20.08 -9.62
C LYS A 73 30.65 19.08 -9.00
N GLY A 74 31.00 17.80 -8.97
CA GLY A 74 30.09 16.72 -8.56
C GLY A 74 29.23 16.19 -9.71
N ALA A 75 28.17 15.47 -9.36
CA ALA A 75 27.20 14.86 -10.26
C ALA A 75 25.77 15.12 -9.78
N MET A 76 24.81 15.13 -10.71
CA MET A 76 23.39 15.22 -10.41
C MET A 76 22.70 13.90 -10.78
N LEU A 77 22.06 13.27 -9.79
CA LEU A 77 21.30 12.03 -9.95
C LEU A 77 19.80 12.36 -9.93
N VAL A 78 19.12 12.20 -11.07
CA VAL A 78 17.68 12.47 -11.20
C VAL A 78 16.93 11.15 -11.23
N PHE A 79 16.09 10.93 -10.22
CA PHE A 79 15.14 9.81 -10.20
C PHE A 79 13.83 10.27 -10.81
N TYR A 80 13.42 9.62 -11.89
CA TYR A 80 12.11 9.84 -12.49
C TYR A 80 11.41 8.51 -12.66
N ARG A 81 10.10 8.49 -12.41
CA ARG A 81 9.25 7.33 -12.67
C ARG A 81 8.51 7.59 -13.97
N SER A 82 8.95 7.01 -15.09
CA SER A 82 8.11 6.91 -16.29
C SER A 82 7.16 5.75 -16.18
N ALA A 83 5.91 6.07 -15.91
CA ALA A 83 4.76 5.35 -16.43
C ALA A 83 3.59 6.33 -16.36
N ASP A 84 2.88 6.51 -17.46
CA ASP A 84 1.49 6.94 -17.38
C ASP A 84 0.73 5.74 -16.81
N TRP A 85 0.23 5.87 -15.59
CA TRP A 85 -0.70 4.94 -14.95
C TRP A 85 -1.82 5.74 -14.33
#